data_AF-A0A7S2ESM9-F1
#
_entry.id   AF-A0A7S2ESM9-F1
#
_cell.length_a   1.000
_cell.length_b   1.000
_cell.length_c   1.000
_cell.angle_alpha   90.00
_cell.angle_beta   90.00
_cell.angle_gamma   90.00
#
_symmetry.space_group_name_H-M   'P 1'
#
loop_
_entity.id
_entity.type
_entity.pdbx_description
1 polymer ?
#
loop_
_entity_poly.entity_id
_entity_poly.type
_entity_poly.pdbx_seq_one_letter_code
_entity_poly.pdbx_strand_id
1 'polypeptide(L)'
;LTSRDRDVVEKMFLEGDIRVLVATATLAWGVNLPAHLVIVKGTEYYDGKTSRYVDYPVTDVLQMMGRAGRPQFDTHGIACVMVAEGKKNFYKKFLYEPFPVESRLNMRMEENLNAEIASGTVRSVGDAVGYLTWTFFARRVKMNPSFYGAESAEDEDIEEFLYQTIKGSLENLREHGCIEVGEGEETIGDQDKVRRTALGLAASNFYLQHQTPMQMRQGSREVRNILSAKLETLGTEEPKMPPSNGKPNPLGPYNLPAEAETAAVAHALYVLAKTCEFNELPVRHNEEHMNADLSAKLPWGPDSAAALNAGGGGGG
;
A
#
# COMPACT_ATOMS: atom_id res chain seq x y z
N LEU A 1 5.57 -1.83 24.22
CA LEU A 1 6.56 -1.02 24.94
C LEU A 1 6.19 0.44 24.76
N THR A 2 5.91 1.14 25.86
CA THR A 2 5.73 2.60 25.81
C THR A 2 7.07 3.28 25.50
N SER A 3 7.07 4.53 25.05
CA SER A 3 8.33 5.25 24.76
C SER A 3 9.22 5.33 26.00
N ARG A 4 8.63 5.58 27.18
CA ARG A 4 9.34 5.63 28.46
C ARG A 4 10.06 4.33 28.79
N ASP A 5 9.44 3.18 28.52
CA ASP A 5 10.06 1.88 28.79
C ASP A 5 11.29 1.67 27.88
N ARG A 6 11.21 2.12 26.61
CA ARG A 6 12.33 2.01 25.67
C ARG A 6 13.52 2.86 26.13
N ASP A 7 13.27 4.12 26.51
CA ASP A 7 14.33 5.03 26.96
C ASP A 7 15.08 4.50 28.18
N VAL A 8 14.35 3.90 29.13
CA VAL A 8 14.95 3.29 30.33
C VAL A 8 15.81 2.09 29.96
N VAL A 9 15.32 1.20 29.10
CA VAL A 9 16.06 0.00 28.67
C VAL A 9 17.30 0.37 27.86
N GLU A 10 17.19 1.36 26.96
CA GLU A 10 18.32 1.87 26.18
C GLU A 10 19.40 2.48 27.07
N LYS A 11 19.01 3.29 28.06
CA LYS A 11 19.94 3.87 29.02
C LYS A 11 20.67 2.79 29.83
N MET A 12 19.93 1.82 30.37
CA MET A 12 20.52 0.70 31.13
C MET A 12 21.47 -0.16 30.27
N PHE A 13 21.21 -0.31 28.97
CA PHE A 13 22.11 -1.00 28.06
C PHE A 13 23.39 -0.20 27.76
N LEU A 14 23.27 1.12 27.56
CA LEU A 14 24.41 2.01 27.33
C LEU A 14 25.32 2.13 28.56
N GLU A 15 24.73 2.20 29.76
CA GLU A 15 25.45 2.24 31.04
C GLU A 15 26.09 0.87 31.38
N GLY A 16 25.68 -0.20 30.71
CA GLY A 16 26.23 -1.54 30.86
C GLY A 16 25.61 -2.36 31.99
N ASP A 17 24.53 -1.87 32.59
CA ASP A 17 23.72 -2.59 33.58
C ASP A 17 23.06 -3.82 32.96
N ILE A 18 22.63 -3.70 31.70
CA ILE A 18 22.09 -4.79 30.89
C ILE A 18 23.14 -5.21 29.86
N ARG A 19 23.51 -6.50 29.87
CA ARG A 19 24.50 -7.07 28.94
C ARG A 19 23.90 -7.58 27.63
N VAL A 20 22.63 -7.95 27.64
CA VAL A 20 21.93 -8.57 26.51
C VAL A 20 20.61 -7.87 26.29
N LEU A 21 20.43 -7.31 25.10
CA LEU A 21 19.17 -6.74 24.64
C LEU A 21 18.62 -7.58 23.50
N VAL A 22 17.34 -7.95 23.60
CA VAL A 22 16.61 -8.64 22.53
C VAL A 22 15.64 -7.64 21.90
N ALA A 23 15.74 -7.47 20.58
CA ALA A 23 14.98 -6.49 19.83
C ALA A 23 14.25 -7.13 18.63
N THR A 24 13.16 -6.49 18.20
CA THR A 24 12.47 -6.84 16.95
C THR A 24 13.16 -6.17 15.76
N ALA A 25 12.95 -6.71 14.55
CA ALA A 25 13.55 -6.19 13.32
C ALA A 25 13.31 -4.68 13.10
N THR A 26 12.16 -4.16 13.51
CA THR A 26 11.79 -2.74 13.40
C THR A 26 12.73 -1.80 14.18
N LEU A 27 13.42 -2.29 15.22
CA LEU A 27 14.36 -1.47 15.98
C LEU A 27 15.61 -1.09 15.18
N ALA A 28 15.95 -1.88 14.14
CA ALA A 28 17.14 -1.67 13.33
C ALA A 28 17.19 -0.27 12.70
N TRP A 29 16.03 0.33 12.38
CA TRP A 29 15.92 1.66 11.79
C TRP A 29 15.62 2.77 12.82
N GLY A 30 15.00 2.43 13.95
CA GLY A 30 14.39 3.41 14.85
C GLY A 30 15.27 3.92 15.98
N VAL A 31 16.39 3.25 16.30
CA VAL A 31 17.22 3.58 17.47
C VAL A 31 18.70 3.43 17.15
N ASN A 32 19.51 4.39 17.59
CA ASN A 32 20.96 4.34 17.45
C ASN A 32 21.63 3.69 18.67
N LEU A 33 21.48 2.37 18.81
CA LEU A 33 22.07 1.61 19.91
C LEU A 33 23.18 0.68 19.39
N PRO A 34 24.46 1.10 19.44
CA PRO A 34 25.57 0.27 19.01
C PRO A 34 25.90 -0.79 20.08
N ALA A 35 26.25 -2.00 19.65
CA ALA A 35 26.61 -3.12 20.51
C ALA A 35 27.90 -3.80 20.03
N HIS A 36 28.71 -4.35 20.95
CA HIS A 36 29.93 -5.06 20.58
C HIS A 36 29.64 -6.30 19.71
N LEU A 37 28.62 -7.07 20.11
CA LEU A 37 28.15 -8.27 19.42
C LEU A 37 26.68 -8.08 19.05
N VAL A 38 26.36 -8.25 17.77
CA VAL A 38 24.97 -8.32 17.29
C VAL A 38 24.70 -9.73 16.76
N ILE A 39 23.61 -10.34 17.22
CA ILE A 39 23.15 -11.64 16.74
C ILE A 39 21.82 -11.44 16.00
N VAL A 40 21.83 -11.69 14.70
CA VAL A 40 20.61 -11.76 13.88
C VAL A 40 20.11 -13.19 13.89
N LYS A 41 19.13 -13.46 14.75
CA LYS A 41 18.56 -14.80 14.93
C LYS A 41 17.42 -15.03 13.94
N GLY A 42 17.73 -15.70 12.83
CA GLY A 42 16.79 -15.98 11.75
C GLY A 42 16.65 -14.80 10.80
N THR A 43 16.46 -15.09 9.52
CA THR A 43 16.40 -14.08 8.45
C THR A 43 15.06 -14.07 7.70
N GLU A 44 14.01 -14.57 8.34
CA GLU A 44 12.68 -14.72 7.76
C GLU A 44 11.63 -14.12 8.68
N TYR A 45 10.55 -13.63 8.09
CA TYR A 45 9.33 -13.25 8.79
C TYR A 45 8.13 -13.91 8.13
N TYR A 46 7.04 -14.09 8.88
CA TYR A 46 5.82 -14.65 8.34
C TYR A 46 5.00 -13.57 7.64
N ASP A 47 4.69 -13.77 6.37
CA ASP A 47 3.74 -12.97 5.62
C ASP A 47 2.39 -13.68 5.58
N GLY A 48 1.40 -13.14 6.28
CA GLY A 48 0.06 -13.72 6.35
C GLY A 48 -0.70 -13.70 5.03
N LYS A 49 -0.35 -12.83 4.08
CA LYS A 49 -1.00 -12.77 2.76
C LYS A 49 -0.70 -14.01 1.94
N THR A 50 0.58 -14.38 1.91
CA THR A 50 1.05 -15.57 1.20
C THR A 50 1.05 -16.81 2.09
N SER A 51 0.76 -16.65 3.39
CA SER A 51 0.81 -17.69 4.43
C SER A 51 2.15 -18.45 4.43
N ARG A 52 3.25 -17.71 4.21
CA ARG A 52 4.60 -18.27 4.05
C ARG A 52 5.62 -17.42 4.78
N TYR A 53 6.75 -18.05 5.12
CA TYR A 53 7.92 -17.33 5.58
C TYR A 53 8.64 -16.71 4.38
N VAL A 54 8.82 -15.40 4.43
CA VAL A 54 9.51 -14.59 3.43
C VAL A 54 10.80 -14.06 4.04
N ASP A 55 11.85 -14.00 3.24
CA ASP A 55 13.13 -13.46 3.68
C ASP A 55 13.03 -11.96 3.98
N TYR A 56 13.78 -11.52 5.00
CA TYR A 56 14.01 -10.11 5.20
C TYR A 56 14.73 -9.51 3.99
N PRO A 57 14.37 -8.27 3.59
CA PRO A 57 15.19 -7.49 2.68
C PRO A 57 16.63 -7.45 3.18
N VAL A 58 17.61 -7.61 2.28
CA VAL A 58 19.04 -7.60 2.62
C VAL A 58 19.42 -6.30 3.33
N THR A 59 18.77 -5.18 2.96
CA THR A 59 18.94 -3.87 3.60
C THR A 59 18.62 -3.91 5.09
N ASP A 60 17.58 -4.62 5.52
CA ASP A 60 17.21 -4.71 6.93
C ASP A 60 18.23 -5.53 7.71
N VAL A 61 18.71 -6.64 7.13
CA VAL A 61 19.78 -7.45 7.74
C VAL A 61 21.07 -6.64 7.85
N LEU A 62 21.44 -5.89 6.81
CA LEU A 62 22.59 -4.98 6.83
C LEU A 62 22.45 -3.89 7.89
N GLN A 63 21.25 -3.31 8.08
CA GLN A 63 21.02 -2.33 9.14
C GLN A 63 21.14 -2.95 10.53
N MET A 64 20.64 -4.17 10.74
CA MET A 64 20.82 -4.90 12.01
C MET A 64 22.30 -5.13 12.28
N MET A 65 23.04 -5.64 11.30
CA MET A 65 24.48 -5.88 11.42
C MET A 65 25.29 -4.60 11.59
N GLY A 66 24.86 -3.49 11.00
CA GLY A 66 25.49 -2.17 11.13
C GLY A 66 25.47 -1.60 12.54
N ARG A 67 24.69 -2.20 13.46
CA ARG A 67 24.75 -1.89 14.90
C ARG A 67 25.94 -2.54 15.61
N ALA A 68 26.64 -3.47 14.95
CA ALA A 68 27.81 -4.12 15.51
C ALA A 68 29.02 -3.17 15.48
N GLY A 69 29.67 -3.04 16.64
CA GLY A 69 30.81 -2.16 16.86
C GLY A 69 30.41 -0.82 17.48
N ARG A 70 31.07 -0.46 18.57
CA ARG A 70 30.91 0.85 19.21
C ARG A 70 32.12 1.72 18.87
N PRO A 71 31.94 2.76 18.03
CA PRO A 71 33.01 3.72 17.77
C PRO A 71 33.56 4.25 19.09
N GLN A 72 34.89 4.37 19.22
CA GLN A 72 35.62 4.84 20.41
C GLN A 72 35.74 3.84 21.58
N PHE A 73 34.87 2.84 21.70
CA PHE A 73 34.91 1.86 22.80
C PHE A 73 35.52 0.52 22.40
N ASP A 74 35.23 0.05 21.19
CA ASP A 74 35.68 -1.26 20.71
C ASP A 74 36.67 -1.12 19.54
N THR A 75 37.66 -2.02 19.49
CA THR A 75 38.61 -2.13 18.35
C THR A 75 38.01 -2.85 17.14
N HIS A 76 37.03 -3.73 17.38
CA HIS A 76 36.26 -4.42 16.35
C HIS A 76 34.83 -4.67 16.82
N GLY A 77 33.88 -4.79 15.89
CA GLY A 77 32.52 -5.26 16.14
C GLY A 77 32.32 -6.65 15.55
N ILE A 78 31.52 -7.48 16.20
CA ILE A 78 31.19 -8.83 15.71
C ILE A 78 29.69 -8.87 15.37
N ALA A 79 29.37 -9.26 14.14
CA ALA A 79 28.01 -9.55 13.72
C ALA A 79 27.87 -11.03 13.39
N CYS A 80 26.94 -11.72 14.03
CA CYS A 80 26.63 -13.12 13.79
C CYS A 80 25.23 -13.23 13.18
N VAL A 81 25.15 -13.68 11.92
CA VAL A 81 23.88 -13.91 11.23
C VAL A 81 23.59 -15.41 11.21
N MET A 82 22.50 -15.81 11.86
CA MET A 82 22.04 -17.18 11.89
C MET A 82 21.05 -17.41 10.74
N VAL A 83 21.47 -18.16 9.72
CA VAL A 83 20.70 -18.42 8.49
C VAL A 83 20.58 -19.92 8.21
N ALA A 84 19.56 -20.30 7.44
CA ALA A 84 19.48 -21.65 6.90
C ALA A 84 20.63 -21.92 5.92
N GLU A 85 21.17 -23.15 5.90
CA GLU A 85 22.38 -23.50 5.13
C GLU A 85 22.26 -23.12 3.64
N GLY A 86 21.09 -23.33 3.03
CA GLY A 86 20.85 -22.97 1.62
C GLY A 86 20.99 -21.48 1.29
N LYS A 87 20.79 -20.59 2.28
CA LYS A 87 20.84 -19.13 2.11
C LYS A 87 22.17 -18.52 2.53
N LYS A 88 23.07 -19.31 3.12
CA LYS A 88 24.37 -18.86 3.61
C LYS A 88 25.23 -18.21 2.53
N ASN A 89 25.31 -18.83 1.36
CA ASN A 89 26.09 -18.30 0.23
C ASN A 89 25.50 -16.99 -0.31
N PHE A 90 24.17 -16.86 -0.32
CA PHE A 90 23.49 -15.63 -0.70
C PHE A 90 23.91 -14.49 0.22
N TYR A 91 23.71 -14.62 1.54
CA TYR A 91 24.09 -13.57 2.48
C TYR A 91 25.60 -13.31 2.48
N LYS A 92 26.43 -14.35 2.41
CA LYS A 92 27.89 -14.19 2.34
C LYS A 92 28.31 -13.33 1.15
N LYS A 93 27.71 -13.53 -0.03
CA LYS A 93 28.02 -12.73 -1.22
C LYS A 93 27.70 -11.24 -0.99
N PHE A 94 26.49 -10.93 -0.50
CA PHE A 94 26.04 -9.55 -0.32
C PHE A 94 26.65 -8.80 0.88
N LEU A 95 27.39 -9.50 1.75
CA LEU A 95 28.20 -8.84 2.79
C LEU A 95 29.52 -8.28 2.25
N TYR A 96 30.05 -8.85 1.17
CA TYR A 96 31.32 -8.44 0.57
C TYR A 96 31.15 -7.71 -0.75
N GLU A 97 30.03 -7.92 -1.44
CA GLU A 97 29.68 -7.25 -2.69
C GLU A 97 28.46 -6.34 -2.49
N PRO A 98 28.47 -5.12 -3.06
CA PRO A 98 27.33 -4.22 -2.97
C PRO A 98 26.11 -4.84 -3.67
N PHE A 99 24.94 -4.67 -3.06
CA PHE A 99 23.69 -5.17 -3.63
C PHE A 99 23.30 -4.32 -4.86
N PRO A 100 23.00 -4.95 -6.02
CA PRO A 100 22.56 -4.21 -7.20
C PRO A 100 21.18 -3.60 -6.94
N VAL A 101 21.09 -2.28 -6.99
CA VAL A 101 19.83 -1.55 -6.80
C VAL A 101 19.08 -1.49 -8.14
N GLU A 102 17.90 -2.10 -8.18
CA GLU A 102 16.98 -2.06 -9.31
C GLU A 102 15.79 -1.15 -9.01
N SER A 103 15.16 -0.63 -10.06
CA SER A 103 13.96 0.20 -9.93
C SER A 103 12.72 -0.67 -9.72
N ARG A 104 11.82 -0.21 -8.84
CA ARG A 104 10.48 -0.80 -8.61
C ARG A 104 9.36 0.10 -9.13
N LEU A 105 9.69 1.10 -9.95
CA LEU A 105 8.72 2.08 -10.46
C LEU A 105 7.59 1.41 -11.25
N ASN A 106 7.87 0.29 -11.93
CA ASN A 106 6.88 -0.49 -12.67
C ASN A 106 5.71 -0.99 -11.80
N MET A 107 5.90 -1.16 -10.49
CA MET A 107 4.84 -1.61 -9.57
C MET A 107 3.90 -0.48 -9.13
N ARG A 108 4.30 0.78 -9.36
CA ARG A 108 3.60 1.99 -8.93
C ARG A 108 3.53 3.00 -10.07
N MET A 109 3.49 2.53 -11.31
CA MET A 109 3.61 3.40 -12.48
C MET A 109 2.34 4.21 -12.66
N GLU A 110 1.20 3.59 -12.44
CA GLU A 110 -0.14 4.18 -12.53
C GLU A 110 -0.31 5.35 -11.57
N GLU A 111 0.12 5.23 -10.31
CA GLU A 111 0.01 6.32 -9.34
C GLU A 111 0.87 7.53 -9.74
N ASN A 112 2.12 7.28 -10.15
CA ASN A 112 3.04 8.34 -10.55
C ASN A 112 2.57 9.05 -11.83
N LEU A 113 2.10 8.29 -12.83
CA LEU A 113 1.54 8.87 -14.06
C LEU A 113 0.28 9.67 -13.78
N ASN A 114 -0.64 9.14 -12.97
CA ASN A 114 -1.85 9.87 -12.59
C ASN A 114 -1.51 11.18 -11.86
N ALA A 115 -0.49 11.20 -11.00
CA ALA A 115 -0.03 12.40 -10.33
C ALA A 115 0.49 13.46 -11.33
N GLU A 116 1.30 13.07 -12.31
CA GLU A 116 1.84 13.98 -13.32
C GLU A 116 0.78 14.49 -14.31
N ILE A 117 -0.20 13.65 -14.67
CA ILE A 117 -1.37 14.05 -15.47
C ILE A 117 -2.26 15.01 -14.67
N ALA A 118 -2.45 14.75 -13.37
CA ALA A 118 -3.21 15.61 -12.49
C ALA A 118 -2.50 16.97 -12.27
N SER A 119 -1.17 16.99 -12.19
CA SER A 119 -0.35 18.22 -12.13
C SER A 119 -0.39 19.01 -13.45
N GLY A 120 -0.57 18.31 -14.57
CA GLY A 120 -0.60 18.87 -15.92
C GLY A 120 0.77 18.95 -16.59
N THR A 121 1.77 18.26 -16.02
CA THR A 121 3.10 18.02 -16.62
C THR A 121 2.97 17.14 -17.86
N VAL A 122 2.19 16.06 -17.74
CA VAL A 122 1.93 15.08 -18.80
C VAL A 122 0.57 15.35 -19.42
N ARG A 123 0.53 15.63 -20.73
CA ARG A 123 -0.72 15.94 -21.47
C ARG A 123 -0.96 15.02 -22.65
N SER A 124 0.03 14.23 -23.03
CA SER A 124 0.00 13.29 -24.14
C SER A 124 0.79 12.02 -23.79
N VAL A 125 0.62 10.98 -24.59
CA VAL A 125 1.40 9.74 -24.47
C VAL A 125 2.89 10.00 -24.68
N GLY A 126 3.23 10.84 -25.68
CA GLY A 126 4.62 11.26 -25.91
C GLY A 126 5.26 11.95 -24.70
N ASP A 127 4.52 12.82 -24.00
CA ASP A 127 5.01 13.45 -22.77
C ASP A 127 5.24 12.42 -21.66
N ALA A 128 4.39 11.39 -21.57
CA ALA A 128 4.51 10.32 -20.56
C ALA A 128 5.74 9.44 -20.80
N VAL A 129 6.02 9.09 -22.07
CA VAL A 129 7.26 8.38 -22.45
C VAL A 129 8.46 9.28 -22.14
N GLY A 130 8.40 10.55 -22.54
CA GLY A 130 9.42 11.55 -22.21
C GLY A 130 9.70 11.60 -20.70
N TYR A 131 8.67 11.71 -19.86
CA TYR A 131 8.79 11.67 -18.41
C TYR A 131 9.49 10.39 -17.93
N LEU A 132 9.12 9.22 -18.45
CA LEU A 132 9.71 7.95 -18.03
C LEU A 132 11.21 7.86 -18.35
N THR A 133 11.68 8.45 -19.46
CA THR A 133 13.11 8.48 -19.80
C THR A 133 13.98 9.20 -18.76
N TRP A 134 13.42 10.15 -18.01
CA TRP A 134 14.14 10.88 -16.95
C TRP A 134 14.30 10.09 -15.65
N THR A 135 13.59 8.96 -15.52
CA THR A 135 13.56 8.19 -14.27
C THR A 135 14.74 7.24 -14.13
N PHE A 136 15.01 6.80 -12.90
CA PHE A 136 15.97 5.73 -12.63
C PHE A 136 15.57 4.40 -13.32
N PHE A 137 14.27 4.19 -13.53
CA PHE A 137 13.74 3.01 -14.23
C PHE A 137 14.30 2.88 -15.64
N ALA A 138 14.16 3.91 -16.48
CA ALA A 138 14.65 3.86 -17.87
C ALA A 138 16.16 3.57 -17.94
N ARG A 139 16.96 4.16 -17.04
CA ARG A 139 18.41 3.88 -16.96
C ARG A 139 18.71 2.43 -16.59
N ARG A 140 17.92 1.82 -15.70
CA ARG A 140 18.10 0.42 -15.27
C ARG A 140 17.61 -0.58 -16.31
N VAL A 141 16.53 -0.28 -17.03
CA VAL A 141 16.05 -1.10 -18.15
C VAL A 141 17.16 -1.27 -19.18
N LYS A 142 17.87 -0.19 -19.54
CA LYS A 142 19.02 -0.27 -20.46
C LYS A 142 20.18 -1.11 -19.95
N MET A 143 20.46 -1.06 -18.65
CA MET A 143 21.60 -1.78 -18.04
C MET A 143 21.32 -3.25 -17.75
N ASN A 144 20.05 -3.62 -17.54
CA ASN A 144 19.63 -4.98 -17.22
C ASN A 144 18.24 -5.31 -17.80
N PRO A 145 18.10 -5.39 -19.14
CA PRO A 145 16.79 -5.56 -19.80
C PRO A 145 16.04 -6.82 -19.36
N SER A 146 16.77 -7.92 -19.20
CA SER A 146 16.21 -9.23 -18.83
C SER A 146 15.53 -9.23 -17.46
N PHE A 147 15.93 -8.35 -16.53
CA PHE A 147 15.26 -8.23 -15.24
C PHE A 147 13.86 -7.61 -15.35
N TYR A 148 13.67 -6.71 -16.31
CA TYR A 148 12.40 -6.01 -16.55
C TYR A 148 11.52 -6.71 -17.59
N GLY A 149 12.08 -7.67 -18.33
CA GLY A 149 11.37 -8.40 -19.40
C GLY A 149 11.48 -7.74 -20.77
N ALA A 150 12.44 -6.83 -20.98
CA ALA A 150 12.75 -6.27 -22.29
C ALA A 150 13.59 -7.25 -23.13
N GLU A 151 13.38 -7.26 -24.45
CA GLU A 151 13.99 -8.23 -25.37
C GLU A 151 15.50 -8.03 -25.50
N SER A 152 15.96 -6.78 -25.61
CA SER A 152 17.38 -6.46 -25.77
C SER A 152 17.76 -5.14 -25.08
N ALA A 153 19.07 -4.81 -25.13
CA ALA A 153 19.62 -3.55 -24.66
C ALA A 153 19.76 -2.49 -25.76
N GLU A 154 19.25 -2.77 -26.96
CA GLU A 154 19.21 -1.82 -28.07
C GLU A 154 18.21 -0.69 -27.77
N ASP A 155 18.53 0.52 -28.23
CA ASP A 155 17.73 1.71 -27.89
C ASP A 155 16.29 1.61 -28.44
N GLU A 156 16.11 1.01 -29.63
CA GLU A 156 14.80 0.83 -30.27
C GLU A 156 13.89 -0.12 -29.46
N ASP A 157 14.42 -1.24 -28.98
CA ASP A 157 13.66 -2.21 -28.16
C ASP A 157 13.31 -1.65 -26.78
N ILE A 158 14.18 -0.81 -26.21
CA ILE A 158 13.92 -0.13 -24.94
C ILE A 158 12.81 0.90 -25.11
N GLU A 159 12.87 1.72 -26.17
CA GLU A 159 11.82 2.70 -26.46
C GLU A 159 10.47 2.04 -26.66
N GLU A 160 10.41 0.94 -27.42
CA GLU A 160 9.19 0.14 -27.60
C GLU A 160 8.69 -0.43 -26.26
N PHE A 161 9.58 -1.01 -25.45
CA PHE A 161 9.21 -1.54 -24.13
C PHE A 161 8.63 -0.45 -23.20
N LEU A 162 9.28 0.72 -23.14
CA LEU A 162 8.81 1.86 -22.34
C LEU A 162 7.45 2.35 -22.83
N TYR A 163 7.28 2.43 -24.15
CA TYR A 163 6.02 2.81 -24.77
C TYR A 163 4.89 1.84 -24.40
N GLN A 164 5.10 0.53 -24.56
CA GLN A 164 4.11 -0.50 -24.20
C GLN A 164 3.77 -0.46 -22.70
N THR A 165 4.75 -0.25 -21.83
CA THR A 165 4.54 -0.14 -20.39
C THR A 165 3.68 1.07 -20.03
N ILE A 166 3.95 2.23 -20.64
CA ILE A 166 3.15 3.46 -20.45
C ILE A 166 1.73 3.24 -20.99
N LYS A 167 1.58 2.66 -22.17
CA LYS A 167 0.27 2.40 -22.78
C LYS A 167 -0.58 1.50 -21.87
N GLY A 168 -0.03 0.38 -21.39
CA GLY A 168 -0.72 -0.49 -20.44
C GLY A 168 -1.11 0.23 -19.15
N SER A 169 -0.22 1.07 -18.62
CA SER A 169 -0.51 1.86 -17.40
C SER A 169 -1.62 2.90 -17.63
N LEU A 170 -1.64 3.56 -18.79
CA LEU A 170 -2.70 4.51 -19.15
C LEU A 170 -4.04 3.81 -19.39
N GLU A 171 -4.03 2.62 -20.00
CA GLU A 171 -5.23 1.80 -20.16
C GLU A 171 -5.81 1.39 -18.80
N ASN A 172 -4.97 0.96 -17.85
CA ASN A 172 -5.38 0.68 -16.46
C ASN A 172 -5.99 1.93 -15.80
N LEU A 173 -5.37 3.11 -15.96
CA LEU A 173 -5.89 4.36 -15.41
C LEU A 173 -7.23 4.78 -16.04
N ARG A 174 -7.43 4.49 -17.34
CA ARG A 174 -8.69 4.72 -18.06
C ARG A 174 -9.78 3.79 -17.54
N GLU A 175 -9.47 2.51 -17.34
CA GLU A 175 -10.42 1.52 -16.79
C GLU A 175 -10.90 1.91 -15.39
N HIS A 176 -10.00 2.38 -14.53
CA HIS A 176 -10.36 2.87 -13.19
C HIS A 176 -11.00 4.26 -13.20
N GLY A 177 -11.13 4.90 -14.37
CA GLY A 177 -11.78 6.20 -14.55
C GLY A 177 -10.98 7.38 -13.98
N CYS A 178 -9.66 7.24 -13.79
CA CYS A 178 -8.77 8.31 -13.34
C CYS A 178 -8.43 9.30 -14.46
N ILE A 179 -8.41 8.82 -15.71
CA ILE A 179 -8.11 9.62 -16.89
C ILE A 179 -9.16 9.44 -17.98
N GLU A 180 -9.28 10.44 -18.83
CA GLU A 180 -10.04 10.42 -20.09
C GLU A 180 -9.06 10.67 -21.24
N VAL A 181 -9.11 9.80 -22.24
CA VAL A 181 -8.38 9.94 -23.50
C VAL A 181 -9.44 10.31 -24.56
N GLY A 182 -9.06 11.11 -25.57
CA GLY A 182 -9.96 11.81 -26.51
C GLY A 182 -11.25 11.08 -26.97
N GLU A 183 -12.28 11.86 -27.32
CA GLU A 183 -13.62 11.36 -27.65
C GLU A 183 -13.62 10.36 -28.83
N GLY A 184 -13.93 9.09 -28.54
CA GLY A 184 -14.45 8.15 -29.54
C GLY A 184 -13.51 7.05 -30.04
N GLU A 185 -12.27 6.93 -29.54
CA GLU A 185 -11.35 5.86 -29.95
C GLU A 185 -11.21 4.76 -28.88
N GLU A 186 -11.27 3.49 -29.33
CA GLU A 186 -11.23 2.30 -28.47
C GLU A 186 -9.83 2.06 -27.90
N THR A 187 -8.79 2.52 -28.62
CA THR A 187 -7.37 2.41 -28.28
C THR A 187 -6.71 3.78 -28.15
N ILE A 188 -5.78 3.92 -27.21
CA ILE A 188 -4.99 5.13 -27.02
C ILE A 188 -3.99 5.26 -28.18
N GLY A 189 -4.12 6.31 -28.98
CA GLY A 189 -3.19 6.69 -30.04
C GLY A 189 -2.08 7.65 -29.55
N ASP A 190 -1.00 7.75 -30.32
CA ASP A 190 0.21 8.50 -29.93
C ASP A 190 0.00 9.99 -29.70
N GLN A 191 -0.94 10.59 -30.44
CA GLN A 191 -1.25 12.03 -30.34
C GLN A 191 -2.44 12.33 -29.44
N ASP A 192 -2.97 11.32 -28.76
CA ASP A 192 -4.13 11.52 -27.93
C ASP A 192 -3.81 12.40 -26.74
N LYS A 193 -4.70 13.36 -26.52
CA LYS A 193 -4.64 14.23 -25.35
C LYS A 193 -5.21 13.49 -24.17
N VAL A 194 -4.39 13.34 -23.13
CA VAL A 194 -4.79 12.76 -21.86
C VAL A 194 -5.33 13.86 -20.96
N ARG A 195 -6.54 13.67 -20.45
CA ARG A 195 -7.22 14.58 -19.52
C ARG A 195 -7.42 13.90 -18.18
N ARG A 196 -7.19 14.65 -17.10
CA ARG A 196 -7.50 14.22 -15.73
C ARG A 196 -9.01 14.24 -15.49
N THR A 197 -9.53 13.24 -14.79
CA THR A 197 -10.92 13.24 -14.28
C THR A 197 -10.98 13.75 -12.84
N ALA A 198 -12.19 13.91 -12.30
CA ALA A 198 -12.37 14.21 -10.87
C ALA A 198 -11.80 13.10 -9.96
N LEU A 199 -11.86 11.83 -10.39
CA LEU A 199 -11.32 10.70 -9.63
C LEU A 199 -9.79 10.68 -9.66
N GLY A 200 -9.18 10.94 -10.83
CA GLY A 200 -7.72 11.04 -10.93
C GLY A 200 -7.17 12.20 -10.10
N LEU A 201 -7.87 13.34 -10.10
CA LEU A 201 -7.53 14.49 -9.26
C LEU A 201 -7.64 14.17 -7.76
N ALA A 202 -8.67 13.43 -7.35
CA ALA A 202 -8.83 13.00 -5.97
C ALA A 202 -7.71 12.03 -5.54
N ALA A 203 -7.38 11.03 -6.37
CA ALA A 203 -6.26 10.12 -6.09
C ALA A 203 -4.94 10.86 -5.91
N SER A 204 -4.65 11.83 -6.79
CA SER A 204 -3.42 12.62 -6.71
C SER A 204 -3.38 13.50 -5.45
N ASN A 205 -4.46 14.24 -5.16
CA ASN A 205 -4.50 15.15 -4.01
C ASN A 205 -4.41 14.44 -2.66
N PHE A 206 -4.97 13.23 -2.55
CA PHE A 206 -5.03 12.47 -1.30
C PHE A 206 -3.99 11.33 -1.23
N TYR A 207 -3.07 11.23 -2.22
CA TYR A 207 -2.07 10.17 -2.29
C TYR A 207 -2.68 8.75 -2.19
N LEU A 208 -3.78 8.54 -2.91
CA LEU A 208 -4.46 7.25 -2.96
C LEU A 208 -3.97 6.41 -4.13
N GLN A 209 -4.12 5.09 -3.99
CA GLN A 209 -3.92 4.19 -5.12
C GLN A 209 -4.99 4.44 -6.19
N HIS A 210 -4.64 4.22 -7.45
CA HIS A 210 -5.52 4.54 -8.59
C HIS A 210 -6.84 3.76 -8.58
N GLN A 211 -6.88 2.59 -7.95
CA GLN A 211 -8.06 1.73 -7.83
C GLN A 211 -9.06 2.25 -6.78
N THR A 212 -8.57 2.95 -5.75
CA THR A 212 -9.35 3.33 -4.57
C THR A 212 -10.49 4.29 -4.85
N PRO A 213 -10.31 5.39 -5.61
CA PRO A 213 -11.43 6.27 -5.92
C PRO A 213 -12.57 5.54 -6.64
N MET A 214 -12.23 4.59 -7.51
CA MET A 214 -13.22 3.76 -8.20
C MET A 214 -13.95 2.84 -7.21
N GLN A 215 -13.22 2.13 -6.35
CA GLN A 215 -13.78 1.27 -5.31
C GLN A 215 -14.71 2.04 -4.36
N MET A 216 -14.29 3.23 -3.92
CA MET A 216 -15.10 4.11 -3.08
C MET A 216 -16.36 4.60 -3.80
N ARG A 217 -16.26 4.93 -5.09
CA ARG A 217 -17.42 5.35 -5.90
C ARG A 217 -18.41 4.20 -6.08
N GLN A 218 -17.92 2.99 -6.34
CA GLN A 218 -18.73 1.78 -6.46
C GLN A 218 -19.42 1.48 -5.11
N GLY A 219 -18.66 1.43 -4.03
CA GLY A 219 -19.19 1.16 -2.69
C GLY A 219 -20.19 2.23 -2.20
N SER A 220 -19.98 3.50 -2.56
CA SER A 220 -20.96 4.57 -2.26
C SER A 220 -22.30 4.36 -2.99
N ARG A 221 -22.27 3.81 -4.21
CA ARG A 221 -23.49 3.44 -4.95
C ARG A 221 -24.16 2.23 -4.32
N GLU A 222 -23.40 1.24 -3.88
CA GLU A 222 -23.92 0.07 -3.18
C GLU A 222 -24.61 0.45 -1.86
N VAL A 223 -23.97 1.30 -1.03
CA VAL A 223 -24.56 1.84 0.20
C VAL A 223 -25.87 2.56 -0.09
N ARG A 224 -25.92 3.37 -1.16
CA ARG A 224 -27.16 4.06 -1.57
C ARG A 224 -28.26 3.07 -1.93
N ASN A 225 -27.97 2.07 -2.74
CA ASN A 225 -28.96 1.07 -3.16
C ASN A 225 -29.52 0.29 -1.95
N ILE A 226 -28.65 -0.06 -1.00
CA ILE A 226 -29.06 -0.76 0.23
C ILE A 226 -29.94 0.14 1.10
N LEU A 227 -29.59 1.43 1.20
CA LEU A 227 -30.37 2.41 1.95
C LEU A 227 -31.75 2.60 1.33
N SER A 228 -31.83 2.76 0.00
CA SER A 228 -33.09 2.86 -0.74
C SER A 228 -33.97 1.62 -0.51
N ALA A 229 -33.41 0.42 -0.64
CA ALA A 229 -34.14 -0.83 -0.40
C ALA A 229 -34.67 -0.94 1.05
N LYS A 230 -33.88 -0.52 2.05
CA LYS A 230 -34.33 -0.52 3.46
C LYS A 230 -35.42 0.52 3.73
N LEU A 231 -35.33 1.70 3.15
CA LEU A 231 -36.37 2.73 3.27
C LEU A 231 -37.69 2.30 2.62
N GLU A 232 -37.62 1.60 1.48
CA GLU A 232 -38.79 0.97 0.84
C GLU A 232 -39.45 -0.06 1.76
N THR A 233 -38.68 -0.93 2.42
CA THR A 233 -39.23 -1.92 3.38
C THR A 233 -39.86 -1.29 4.61
N LEU A 234 -39.38 -0.12 5.02
CA LEU A 234 -39.88 0.63 6.18
C LEU A 234 -41.02 1.60 5.81
N GLY A 235 -41.47 1.62 4.55
CA GLY A 235 -42.58 2.46 4.09
C GLY A 235 -42.32 3.97 4.21
N THR A 236 -41.05 4.39 4.23
CA THR A 236 -40.65 5.80 4.34
C THR A 236 -40.17 6.29 2.97
N GLU A 237 -40.68 7.44 2.48
CA GLU A 237 -40.24 7.99 1.18
C GLU A 237 -38.73 8.26 1.18
N GLU A 238 -38.06 7.96 0.07
CA GLU A 238 -36.65 8.33 -0.14
C GLU A 238 -36.44 9.82 0.15
N PRO A 239 -35.40 10.22 0.90
CA PRO A 239 -35.05 11.62 1.01
C PRO A 239 -34.67 12.13 -0.38
N LYS A 240 -35.57 12.91 -1.00
CA LYS A 240 -35.31 13.58 -2.27
C LYS A 240 -34.03 14.39 -2.15
N MET A 241 -33.03 14.06 -2.98
CA MET A 241 -31.87 14.95 -3.15
C MET A 241 -32.41 16.33 -3.57
N PRO A 242 -32.14 17.41 -2.82
CA PRO A 242 -32.54 18.73 -3.25
C PRO A 242 -31.82 19.06 -4.57
N PRO A 243 -32.47 19.80 -5.48
CA PRO A 243 -31.88 20.13 -6.77
C PRO A 243 -30.54 20.87 -6.58
N SER A 244 -29.53 20.45 -7.35
CA SER A 244 -28.17 20.99 -7.35
C SER A 244 -28.13 22.43 -7.89
N ASN A 245 -28.68 23.38 -7.15
CA ASN A 245 -28.56 24.81 -7.42
C ASN A 245 -27.30 25.38 -6.76
N GLY A 246 -26.13 24.95 -7.23
CA GLY A 246 -24.86 25.69 -7.15
C GLY A 246 -24.34 26.19 -5.78
N LYS A 247 -24.98 25.84 -4.65
CA LYS A 247 -24.52 26.17 -3.29
C LYS A 247 -24.14 24.89 -2.57
N PRO A 248 -22.99 24.84 -1.86
CA PRO A 248 -22.66 23.69 -1.01
C PRO A 248 -23.74 23.58 0.06
N ASN A 249 -24.44 22.44 0.04
CA ASN A 249 -25.52 22.15 0.96
C ASN A 249 -24.95 22.10 2.39
N PRO A 250 -25.57 22.75 3.39
CA PRO A 250 -25.32 22.37 4.77
C PRO A 250 -25.85 20.93 4.93
N LEU A 251 -24.98 20.02 5.35
CA LEU A 251 -25.35 18.67 5.82
C LEU A 251 -26.33 18.82 7.00
N GLY A 252 -27.61 19.05 6.73
CA GLY A 252 -28.65 18.94 7.73
C GLY A 252 -28.76 17.47 8.17
N PRO A 253 -29.15 17.18 9.42
CA PRO A 253 -29.31 15.81 9.88
C PRO A 253 -30.37 15.13 9.03
N TYR A 254 -29.95 14.15 8.22
CA TYR A 254 -30.89 13.25 7.57
C TYR A 254 -31.56 12.45 8.67
N ASN A 255 -32.85 12.67 8.87
CA ASN A 255 -33.64 11.97 9.89
C ASN A 255 -33.98 10.57 9.35
N LEU A 256 -32.98 9.69 9.30
CA LEU A 256 -33.11 8.31 8.86
C LEU A 256 -33.57 7.44 10.04
N PRO A 257 -34.36 6.37 9.79
CA PRO A 257 -34.61 5.35 10.79
C PRO A 257 -33.29 4.77 11.31
N ALA A 258 -33.17 4.55 12.62
CA ALA A 258 -31.92 4.12 13.28
C ALA A 258 -31.35 2.82 12.68
N GLU A 259 -32.21 1.90 12.22
CA GLU A 259 -31.80 0.65 11.55
C GLU A 259 -31.17 0.91 10.16
N ALA A 260 -31.71 1.87 9.42
CA ALA A 260 -31.21 2.27 8.11
C ALA A 260 -29.87 3.00 8.23
N GLU A 261 -29.74 3.87 9.24
CA GLU A 261 -28.49 4.55 9.56
C GLU A 261 -27.39 3.56 9.96
N THR A 262 -27.69 2.64 10.88
CA THR A 262 -26.73 1.62 11.35
C THR A 262 -26.23 0.76 10.20
N ALA A 263 -27.13 0.35 9.30
CA ALA A 263 -26.77 -0.42 8.12
C ALA A 263 -25.87 0.36 7.16
N ALA A 264 -26.22 1.63 6.88
CA ALA A 264 -25.42 2.48 5.99
C ALA A 264 -24.01 2.70 6.52
N VAL A 265 -23.87 2.97 7.83
CA VAL A 265 -22.57 3.14 8.49
C VAL A 265 -21.75 1.85 8.43
N ALA A 266 -22.37 0.70 8.74
CA ALA A 266 -21.69 -0.59 8.68
C ALA A 266 -21.17 -0.87 7.25
N HIS A 267 -22.01 -0.72 6.22
CA HIS A 267 -21.60 -0.93 4.84
C HIS A 267 -20.53 0.06 4.37
N ALA A 268 -20.60 1.32 4.78
CA ALA A 268 -19.55 2.30 4.48
C ALA A 268 -18.20 1.88 5.09
N LEU A 269 -18.20 1.36 6.32
CA LEU A 269 -16.99 0.84 6.97
C LEU A 269 -16.44 -0.41 6.26
N TYR A 270 -17.28 -1.32 5.79
CA TYR A 270 -16.83 -2.46 5.00
C TYR A 270 -16.20 -2.05 3.67
N VAL A 271 -16.79 -1.06 2.98
CA VAL A 271 -16.23 -0.49 1.75
C VAL A 271 -14.87 0.14 2.04
N LEU A 272 -14.75 0.93 3.10
CA LEU A 272 -13.48 1.53 3.54
C LEU A 272 -12.44 0.47 3.87
N ALA A 273 -12.79 -0.58 4.62
CA ALA A 273 -11.87 -1.63 5.03
C ALA A 273 -11.42 -2.53 3.86
N LYS A 274 -12.22 -2.62 2.78
CA LYS A 274 -11.91 -3.40 1.59
C LYS A 274 -11.00 -2.67 0.60
N THR A 275 -10.66 -1.41 0.83
CA THR A 275 -9.86 -0.67 -0.15
C THR A 275 -8.43 -1.18 -0.24
N CYS A 276 -7.84 -1.04 -1.41
CA CYS A 276 -6.52 -1.60 -1.69
C CYS A 276 -5.37 -0.95 -0.89
N GLU A 277 -5.58 0.21 -0.25
CA GLU A 277 -4.62 0.77 0.72
C GLU A 277 -4.31 -0.20 1.86
N PHE A 278 -5.33 -0.89 2.35
CA PHE A 278 -5.19 -1.77 3.50
C PHE A 278 -4.64 -3.15 3.13
N ASN A 279 -4.43 -3.41 1.83
CA ASN A 279 -3.75 -4.61 1.40
C ASN A 279 -2.35 -4.70 2.00
N GLU A 280 -1.68 -3.61 2.39
CA GLU A 280 -0.33 -3.64 2.98
C GLU A 280 -0.29 -3.99 4.47
N LEU A 281 -1.44 -4.07 5.16
CA LEU A 281 -1.46 -4.39 6.58
C LEU A 281 -0.91 -5.82 6.82
N PRO A 282 0.09 -5.96 7.71
CA PRO A 282 0.66 -7.28 7.99
C PRO A 282 -0.32 -8.11 8.82
N VAL A 283 -0.55 -9.35 8.40
CA VAL A 283 -1.21 -10.37 9.22
C VAL A 283 -0.12 -11.33 9.67
N ARG A 284 0.08 -11.47 10.98
CA ARG A 284 1.08 -12.37 11.56
C ARG A 284 0.49 -13.75 11.79
N HIS A 285 1.37 -14.72 12.02
CA HIS A 285 0.96 -16.08 12.29
C HIS A 285 0.02 -16.14 13.51
N ASN A 286 -1.09 -16.86 13.37
CA ASN A 286 -2.15 -17.03 14.37
C ASN A 286 -2.99 -15.76 14.64
N GLU A 287 -2.75 -14.65 13.93
CA GLU A 287 -3.63 -13.48 14.05
C GLU A 287 -5.01 -13.76 13.46
N GLU A 288 -5.13 -14.67 12.51
CA GLU A 288 -6.41 -15.15 11.97
C GLU A 288 -7.36 -15.67 13.07
N HIS A 289 -6.84 -16.42 14.05
CA HIS A 289 -7.62 -16.94 15.16
C HIS A 289 -8.03 -15.84 16.13
N MET A 290 -7.10 -14.94 16.48
CA MET A 290 -7.40 -13.80 17.36
C MET A 290 -8.39 -12.82 16.72
N ASN A 291 -8.27 -12.61 15.40
CA ASN A 291 -9.18 -11.78 14.63
C ASN A 291 -10.58 -12.41 14.55
N ALA A 292 -10.67 -13.74 14.44
CA ALA A 292 -11.95 -14.45 14.50
C ALA A 292 -12.62 -14.29 15.89
N ASP A 293 -11.86 -14.48 16.98
CA ASP A 293 -12.34 -14.30 18.34
C ASP A 293 -12.78 -12.86 18.63
N LEU A 294 -12.05 -11.87 18.09
CA LEU A 294 -12.40 -10.46 18.18
C LEU A 294 -13.68 -10.16 17.39
N SER A 295 -13.76 -10.67 16.16
CA SER A 295 -14.92 -10.50 15.28
C SER A 295 -16.21 -11.03 15.91
N ALA A 296 -16.14 -12.16 16.62
CA ALA A 296 -17.27 -12.72 17.37
C ALA A 296 -17.80 -11.81 18.49
N LYS A 297 -16.99 -10.86 18.98
CA LYS A 297 -17.39 -9.89 20.03
C LYS A 297 -17.85 -8.55 19.45
N LEU A 298 -17.68 -8.33 18.14
CA LEU A 298 -18.03 -7.08 17.47
C LEU A 298 -19.46 -7.14 16.90
N PRO A 299 -20.18 -6.00 16.86
CA PRO A 299 -21.60 -5.97 16.51
C PRO A 299 -21.91 -6.33 15.05
N TRP A 300 -20.98 -6.15 14.12
CA TRP A 300 -21.24 -6.32 12.69
C TRP A 300 -20.58 -7.55 12.07
N GLY A 301 -19.67 -8.22 12.79
CA GLY A 301 -18.97 -9.41 12.30
C GLY A 301 -18.02 -9.11 11.11
N PRO A 302 -17.53 -10.14 10.39
CA PRO A 302 -16.51 -10.00 9.38
C PRO A 302 -17.03 -9.56 8.00
N ASP A 303 -18.33 -9.79 7.71
CA ASP A 303 -18.89 -9.62 6.38
C ASP A 303 -20.12 -8.70 6.36
N SER A 304 -20.29 -7.99 5.24
CA SER A 304 -21.45 -7.11 4.99
C SER A 304 -22.79 -7.83 5.07
N ALA A 305 -22.83 -9.14 4.79
CA ALA A 305 -24.01 -9.99 4.91
C ALA A 305 -24.40 -10.24 6.39
N ALA A 306 -23.42 -10.33 7.29
CA ALA A 306 -23.68 -10.48 8.72
C ALA A 306 -24.29 -9.20 9.32
N ALA A 307 -23.84 -8.03 8.85
CA ALA A 307 -24.38 -6.73 9.25
C ALA A 307 -25.84 -6.50 8.81
N LEU A 308 -26.26 -7.06 7.67
CA LEU A 308 -27.67 -7.02 7.22
C LEU A 308 -28.60 -7.81 8.15
N ASN A 309 -28.12 -8.94 8.69
CA ASN A 309 -28.90 -9.82 9.58
C ASN A 309 -28.88 -9.37 11.05
N ALA A 310 -27.85 -8.64 11.48
CA ALA A 310 -27.73 -8.13 12.85
C ALA A 310 -28.85 -7.12 13.21
N GLY A 311 -29.46 -6.47 12.22
CA GLY A 311 -30.62 -5.58 12.42
C GLY A 311 -31.91 -6.29 12.83
N GLY A 312 -31.99 -7.62 12.74
CA GLY A 312 -33.18 -8.40 13.12
C GLY A 312 -33.15 -9.02 14.51
N GLY A 313 -32.05 -8.85 15.27
CA GLY A 313 -31.75 -9.62 16.48
C GLY A 313 -31.69 -8.83 17.78
N GLY A 314 -32.32 -7.65 17.86
CA GLY A 314 -32.35 -6.80 19.05
C GLY A 314 -33.65 -6.91 19.84
N GLY A 315 -33.99 -8.10 20.34
CA GLY A 315 -35.17 -8.34 21.17
C GLY A 315 -35.04 -9.61 21.98
N GLY A 316 -34.41 -9.50 23.15
CA GLY A 316 -34.26 -10.55 24.16
C GLY A 316 -33.75 -9.97 25.46
#